data_AF-A0AA35X869-F1
#
_entry.id   AF-A0AA35X869-F1
#
_cell.length_a   1.000
_cell.length_b   1.000
_cell.length_c   1.000
_cell.angle_alpha   90.00
_cell.angle_beta   90.00
_cell.angle_gamma   90.00
#
_symmetry.space_group_name_H-M   'P 1'
#
loop_
_entity.id
_entity.type
_entity.pdbx_description
1 polymer ?
#
loop_
_entity_poly.entity_id
_entity_poly.type
_entity_poly.pdbx_seq_one_letter_code
_entity_poly.pdbx_strand_id
1 'polypeptide(L)'
;MVTSRPWATGMFLEHYKHRLLQHIEIMGFTTQQISEYIKSALPQGEAKDLESYVKNRPPIRGCMYIPLNSAIVVTVYQDRQASGCPLPTTLTELYTALAQILLVRYLRGHPELEKGSQCIGIFKDLLVPCRVQTNFAELCKLAYKGIVGESNQVQLIFKESELPADFDNLGFMDSVTELYVTRGTVSSHNFLHLTFQEFFAAVHISTMSPADQLVHFQKHEDGRLNVVLRFLAGITKLSCFSSEGASITSQCFTGGHYSHECDIAVNSQLVNWMFETQSKNVSALLNVKHGTGPLTIKFKGGMSMLPMDYYSLGYCIAHSECQWVLDMCELHTLDREMIEILVNGAELRSDTCGRVVGFIG
;
A
#
# COMPACT_ATOMS: atom_id res chain seq x y z
N MET A 1 -19.58 -25.36 1.20
CA MET A 1 -18.41 -24.64 0.64
C MET A 1 -17.89 -23.72 1.74
N VAL A 2 -16.60 -23.74 2.02
CA VAL A 2 -15.95 -22.88 3.03
C VAL A 2 -14.88 -22.08 2.30
N THR A 3 -14.83 -20.77 2.52
CA THR A 3 -13.78 -19.89 1.99
C THR A 3 -12.85 -19.48 3.12
N SER A 4 -11.54 -19.47 2.89
CA SER A 4 -10.53 -19.07 3.88
C SER A 4 -9.40 -18.28 3.23
N ARG A 5 -8.68 -17.48 4.02
CA ARG A 5 -7.42 -16.87 3.59
C ARG A 5 -6.30 -17.93 3.61
N PRO A 6 -5.27 -17.82 2.75
CA PRO A 6 -4.19 -18.82 2.68
C PRO A 6 -3.52 -19.08 4.05
N TRP A 7 -3.24 -18.03 4.81
CA TRP A 7 -2.61 -18.13 6.14
C TRP A 7 -3.49 -18.83 7.19
N ALA A 8 -4.81 -18.74 7.07
CA ALA A 8 -5.77 -19.39 7.97
C ALA A 8 -6.11 -20.83 7.53
N THR A 9 -5.58 -21.26 6.40
CA THR A 9 -5.93 -22.56 5.79
C THR A 9 -5.12 -23.71 6.41
N GLY A 10 -3.93 -23.44 6.96
CA GLY A 10 -3.07 -24.47 7.57
C GLY A 10 -3.77 -25.27 8.67
N MET A 11 -4.38 -24.59 9.65
CA MET A 11 -5.11 -25.26 10.74
C MET A 11 -6.31 -26.06 10.24
N PHE A 12 -7.00 -25.56 9.21
CA PHE A 12 -8.18 -26.20 8.64
C PHE A 12 -7.80 -27.46 7.84
N LEU A 13 -6.73 -27.39 7.06
CA LEU A 13 -6.21 -28.52 6.30
C LEU A 13 -5.66 -29.61 7.23
N GLU A 14 -5.03 -29.26 8.35
CA GLU A 14 -4.55 -30.26 9.32
C GLU A 14 -5.71 -31.07 9.94
N HIS A 15 -6.76 -30.39 10.40
CA HIS A 15 -7.84 -31.05 11.14
C HIS A 15 -8.90 -31.71 10.24
N TYR A 16 -9.12 -31.18 9.05
CA TYR A 16 -10.23 -31.59 8.18
C TYR A 16 -9.79 -32.19 6.85
N LYS A 17 -8.50 -32.48 6.65
CA LYS A 17 -7.95 -33.07 5.41
C LYS A 17 -8.77 -34.25 4.89
N HIS A 18 -9.18 -35.12 5.80
CA HIS A 18 -9.90 -36.36 5.51
C HIS A 18 -11.38 -36.13 5.12
N ARG A 19 -11.90 -34.91 5.28
CA ARG A 19 -13.28 -34.51 4.90
C ARG A 19 -13.30 -33.53 3.73
N LEU A 20 -12.14 -33.10 3.25
CA LEU A 20 -12.01 -32.18 2.12
C LEU A 20 -12.14 -32.94 0.81
N LEU A 21 -13.27 -32.73 0.12
CA LEU A 21 -13.50 -33.29 -1.21
C LEU A 21 -12.68 -32.57 -2.29
N GLN A 22 -12.48 -31.26 -2.13
CA GLN A 22 -11.74 -30.43 -3.08
C GLN A 22 -11.16 -29.22 -2.35
N HIS A 23 -9.94 -28.84 -2.73
CA HIS A 23 -9.29 -27.60 -2.31
C HIS A 23 -9.07 -26.76 -3.58
N ILE A 24 -9.66 -25.57 -3.61
CA ILE A 24 -9.59 -24.65 -4.75
C ILE A 24 -8.94 -23.36 -4.25
N GLU A 25 -7.88 -22.94 -4.93
CA GLU A 25 -7.23 -21.67 -4.68
C GLU A 25 -7.67 -20.64 -5.73
N ILE A 26 -8.06 -19.45 -5.27
CA ILE A 26 -8.47 -18.34 -6.15
C ILE A 26 -7.24 -17.47 -6.40
N MET A 27 -6.65 -17.61 -7.58
CA MET A 27 -5.41 -16.89 -7.97
C MET A 27 -5.65 -15.43 -8.41
N GLY A 28 -6.91 -15.02 -8.59
CA GLY A 28 -7.27 -13.71 -9.12
C GLY A 28 -7.36 -13.67 -10.65
N PHE A 29 -7.37 -12.46 -11.21
CA PHE A 29 -7.43 -12.20 -12.64
C PHE A 29 -6.07 -12.34 -13.31
N THR A 30 -6.07 -12.98 -14.46
CA THR A 30 -4.98 -12.93 -15.43
C THR A 30 -4.90 -11.56 -16.12
N THR A 31 -3.76 -11.28 -16.77
CA THR A 31 -3.58 -10.10 -17.65
C THR A 31 -4.70 -9.95 -18.67
N GLN A 32 -5.20 -11.05 -19.23
CA GLN A 32 -6.31 -11.05 -20.17
C GLN A 32 -7.64 -10.69 -19.49
N GLN A 33 -7.95 -11.31 -18.35
CA GLN A 33 -9.17 -11.02 -17.58
C GLN A 33 -9.21 -9.57 -17.07
N ILE A 34 -8.06 -8.98 -16.74
CA ILE A 34 -7.97 -7.53 -16.42
C ILE A 34 -8.40 -6.69 -17.62
N SER A 35 -7.92 -7.01 -18.84
CA SER A 35 -8.31 -6.31 -20.07
C SER A 35 -9.80 -6.50 -20.39
N GLU A 36 -10.32 -7.72 -20.24
CA GLU A 36 -11.74 -8.03 -20.41
C GLU A 36 -12.61 -7.26 -19.41
N TYR A 37 -12.19 -7.19 -18.14
CA TYR A 37 -12.88 -6.42 -17.11
C TYR A 37 -12.93 -4.93 -17.48
N ILE A 38 -11.80 -4.32 -17.85
CA ILE A 38 -11.72 -2.91 -18.27
C ILE A 38 -12.69 -2.64 -19.43
N LYS A 39 -12.68 -3.49 -20.46
CA LYS A 39 -13.57 -3.37 -21.63
C LYS A 39 -15.05 -3.55 -21.28
N SER A 40 -15.36 -4.36 -20.28
CA SER A 40 -16.73 -4.57 -19.81
C SER A 40 -17.25 -3.41 -18.95
N ALA A 41 -16.36 -2.74 -18.23
CA ALA A 41 -16.71 -1.71 -17.26
C ALA A 41 -16.75 -0.29 -17.87
N LEU A 42 -16.11 -0.06 -19.02
CA LEU A 42 -15.95 1.25 -19.64
C LEU A 42 -16.36 1.27 -21.11
N PRO A 43 -16.83 2.42 -21.64
CA PRO A 43 -16.97 2.62 -23.08
C PRO A 43 -15.64 2.40 -23.81
N GLN A 44 -15.69 2.00 -25.09
CA GLN A 44 -14.52 1.57 -25.86
C GLN A 44 -13.36 2.58 -25.90
N GLY A 45 -13.66 3.89 -25.92
CA GLY A 45 -12.64 4.94 -25.89
C GLY A 45 -11.88 4.97 -24.56
N GLU A 46 -12.63 5.16 -23.46
CA GLU A 46 -12.09 5.18 -22.09
C GLU A 46 -11.39 3.87 -21.72
N ALA A 47 -11.88 2.72 -22.19
CA ALA A 47 -11.25 1.43 -21.97
C ALA A 47 -9.83 1.37 -22.56
N LYS A 48 -9.62 1.88 -23.78
CA LYS A 48 -8.29 1.93 -24.42
C LYS A 48 -7.34 2.86 -23.68
N ASP A 49 -7.85 4.00 -23.23
CA ASP A 49 -7.06 4.98 -22.48
C ASP A 49 -6.64 4.43 -21.11
N LEU A 50 -7.56 3.76 -20.40
CA LEU A 50 -7.25 3.07 -19.15
C LEU A 50 -6.25 1.93 -19.36
N GLU A 51 -6.41 1.11 -20.42
CA GLU A 51 -5.45 0.05 -20.76
C GLU A 51 -4.03 0.60 -20.98
N SER A 52 -3.92 1.71 -21.70
CA SER A 52 -2.64 2.42 -21.90
C SER A 52 -2.08 2.94 -20.57
N TYR A 53 -2.93 3.57 -19.75
CA TYR A 53 -2.55 4.09 -18.44
C TYR A 53 -1.99 3.01 -17.50
N VAL A 54 -2.67 1.86 -17.38
CA VAL A 54 -2.22 0.77 -16.49
C VAL A 54 -1.03 0.01 -17.07
N LYS A 55 -0.94 -0.14 -18.40
CA LYS A 55 0.22 -0.77 -19.06
C LYS A 55 1.51 -0.01 -18.72
N ASN A 56 1.44 1.32 -18.70
CA ASN A 56 2.56 2.19 -18.39
C ASN A 56 2.76 2.39 -16.87
N ARG A 57 1.96 1.75 -16.01
CA ARG A 57 2.07 1.80 -14.54
C ARG A 57 1.95 0.40 -13.94
N PRO A 58 3.00 -0.44 -14.05
CA PRO A 58 3.04 -1.78 -13.47
C PRO A 58 2.63 -1.87 -12.00
N PRO A 59 2.90 -0.90 -11.10
CA PRO A 59 2.42 -0.96 -9.73
C PRO A 59 0.88 -0.91 -9.60
N ILE A 60 0.21 -0.12 -10.44
CA ILE A 60 -1.25 -0.05 -10.50
C ILE A 60 -1.79 -1.31 -11.18
N ARG A 61 -1.24 -1.71 -12.33
CA ARG A 61 -1.66 -2.94 -13.01
C ARG A 61 -1.47 -4.18 -12.13
N GLY A 62 -0.37 -4.24 -11.41
CA GLY A 62 0.02 -5.33 -10.53
C GLY A 62 -0.88 -5.49 -9.32
N CYS A 63 -1.70 -4.50 -8.94
CA CYS A 63 -2.72 -4.68 -7.91
C CYS A 63 -4.04 -5.21 -8.49
N MET A 64 -4.29 -5.05 -9.79
CA MET A 64 -5.55 -5.41 -10.47
C MET A 64 -5.76 -6.92 -10.69
N TYR A 65 -4.80 -7.78 -10.35
CA TYR A 65 -5.07 -9.23 -10.31
C TYR A 65 -6.11 -9.56 -9.23
N ILE A 66 -6.22 -8.72 -8.19
CA ILE A 66 -7.31 -8.80 -7.22
C ILE A 66 -8.54 -8.14 -7.85
N PRO A 67 -9.66 -8.86 -8.08
CA PRO A 67 -10.83 -8.31 -8.78
C PRO A 67 -11.37 -7.01 -8.18
N LEU A 68 -11.34 -6.89 -6.84
CA LEU A 68 -11.73 -5.66 -6.15
C LEU A 68 -10.84 -4.47 -6.52
N ASN A 69 -9.53 -4.67 -6.62
CA ASN A 69 -8.61 -3.62 -7.05
C ASN A 69 -8.86 -3.22 -8.51
N SER A 70 -9.29 -4.15 -9.38
CA SER A 70 -9.70 -3.80 -10.74
C SER A 70 -10.88 -2.81 -10.71
N ALA A 71 -11.89 -3.08 -9.88
CA ALA A 71 -13.04 -2.20 -9.70
C ALA A 71 -12.66 -0.83 -9.12
N ILE A 72 -11.72 -0.82 -8.16
CA ILE A 72 -11.16 0.41 -7.58
C ILE A 72 -10.47 1.25 -8.65
N VAL A 73 -9.58 0.65 -9.44
CA VAL A 73 -8.82 1.37 -10.48
C VAL A 73 -9.76 1.97 -11.53
N VAL A 74 -10.77 1.22 -11.99
CA VAL A 74 -11.78 1.74 -12.92
C VAL A 74 -12.55 2.91 -12.30
N THR A 75 -13.02 2.75 -11.06
CA THR A 75 -13.79 3.79 -10.36
C THR A 75 -12.98 5.06 -10.18
N VAL A 76 -11.73 4.94 -9.74
CA VAL A 76 -10.83 6.08 -9.54
C VAL A 76 -10.48 6.73 -10.89
N TYR A 77 -10.23 5.93 -11.91
CA TYR A 77 -9.95 6.46 -13.25
C TYR A 77 -11.10 7.33 -13.77
N GLN A 78 -12.34 6.85 -13.71
CA GLN A 78 -13.52 7.60 -14.15
C GLN A 78 -13.68 8.92 -13.39
N ASP A 79 -13.52 8.88 -12.06
CA ASP A 79 -13.64 10.08 -11.23
C ASP A 79 -12.55 11.11 -11.53
N ARG A 80 -11.29 10.66 -11.68
CA ARG A 80 -10.15 11.53 -12.02
C ARG A 80 -10.26 12.14 -13.41
N GLN A 81 -10.74 11.37 -14.38
CA GLN A 81 -11.05 11.88 -15.73
C GLN A 81 -12.16 12.95 -15.68
N ALA A 82 -13.22 12.72 -14.90
CA ALA A 82 -14.33 13.67 -14.78
C ALA A 82 -13.95 14.95 -14.01
N SER A 83 -13.10 14.82 -12.98
CA SER A 83 -12.67 15.95 -12.14
C SER A 83 -11.45 16.70 -12.71
N GLY A 84 -10.73 16.12 -13.68
CA GLY A 84 -9.47 16.65 -14.18
C GLY A 84 -8.30 16.51 -13.20
N CYS A 85 -8.48 15.76 -12.11
CA CYS A 85 -7.42 15.49 -11.14
C CYS A 85 -6.38 14.51 -11.70
N PRO A 86 -5.11 14.59 -11.27
CA PRO A 86 -4.08 13.65 -11.70
C PRO A 86 -4.45 12.19 -11.40
N LEU A 87 -4.12 11.30 -12.34
CA LEU A 87 -4.26 9.87 -12.13
C LEU A 87 -3.17 9.34 -11.17
N PRO A 88 -3.51 8.44 -10.23
CA PRO A 88 -2.55 7.86 -9.31
C PRO A 88 -1.36 7.20 -10.00
N THR A 89 -0.19 7.26 -9.40
CA THR A 89 0.99 6.45 -9.81
C THR A 89 1.33 5.40 -8.76
N THR A 90 0.92 5.61 -7.51
CA THR A 90 1.20 4.74 -6.37
C THR A 90 -0.03 4.10 -5.78
N LEU A 91 0.16 3.06 -4.95
CA LEU A 91 -0.95 2.44 -4.23
C LEU A 91 -1.55 3.42 -3.22
N THR A 92 -0.71 4.21 -2.56
CA THR A 92 -1.14 5.23 -1.60
C THR A 92 -2.03 6.29 -2.26
N GLU A 93 -1.66 6.78 -3.44
CA GLU A 93 -2.48 7.74 -4.18
C GLU A 93 -3.81 7.12 -4.65
N LEU A 94 -3.79 5.86 -5.08
CA LEU A 94 -4.99 5.14 -5.50
C LEU A 94 -6.01 5.02 -4.35
N TYR A 95 -5.55 4.60 -3.18
CA TYR A 95 -6.42 4.44 -2.01
C TYR A 95 -6.82 5.79 -1.38
N THR A 96 -5.96 6.80 -1.47
CA THR A 96 -6.33 8.18 -1.11
C THR A 96 -7.46 8.67 -2.01
N ALA A 97 -7.34 8.51 -3.34
CA ALA A 97 -8.37 8.89 -4.29
C ALA A 97 -9.69 8.15 -4.03
N LEU A 98 -9.62 6.84 -3.81
CA LEU A 98 -10.80 6.04 -3.52
C LEU A 98 -11.49 6.49 -2.22
N ALA A 99 -10.73 6.75 -1.15
CA ALA A 99 -11.29 7.24 0.11
C ALA A 99 -11.99 8.60 -0.08
N GLN A 100 -11.41 9.51 -0.86
CA GLN A 100 -12.02 10.80 -1.22
C GLN A 100 -13.34 10.60 -1.96
N ILE A 101 -13.37 9.71 -2.97
CA ILE A 101 -14.58 9.40 -3.75
C ILE A 101 -15.69 8.85 -2.87
N LEU A 102 -15.38 7.87 -2.03
CA LEU A 102 -16.36 7.25 -1.13
C LEU A 102 -16.91 8.27 -0.14
N LEU A 103 -16.05 9.10 0.45
CA LEU A 103 -16.48 10.14 1.37
C LEU A 103 -17.40 11.17 0.68
N VAL A 104 -17.04 11.66 -0.50
CA VAL A 104 -17.89 12.60 -1.26
C VAL A 104 -19.23 11.97 -1.60
N ARG A 105 -19.25 10.70 -2.01
CA ARG A 105 -20.50 9.96 -2.29
C ARG A 105 -21.35 9.83 -1.03
N TYR A 106 -20.74 9.53 0.11
CA TYR A 106 -21.42 9.44 1.40
C TYR A 106 -22.05 10.79 1.79
N LEU A 107 -21.28 11.88 1.74
CA LEU A 107 -21.74 13.23 2.12
C LEU A 107 -22.89 13.73 1.23
N ARG A 108 -22.89 13.43 -0.07
CA ARG A 108 -24.02 13.73 -0.97
C ARG A 108 -25.33 13.06 -0.55
N GLY A 109 -25.25 11.91 0.11
CA GLY A 109 -26.40 11.20 0.68
C GLY A 109 -26.81 11.68 2.06
N HIS A 110 -25.98 12.50 2.71
CA HIS A 110 -26.11 12.94 4.11
C HIS A 110 -25.89 14.47 4.21
N PRO A 111 -26.76 15.29 3.59
CA PRO A 111 -26.60 16.74 3.52
C PRO A 111 -26.60 17.42 4.90
N GLU A 112 -27.12 16.76 5.93
CA GLU A 112 -27.03 17.21 7.32
C GLU A 112 -25.60 17.28 7.85
N LEU A 113 -24.67 16.54 7.23
CA LEU A 113 -23.25 16.51 7.59
C LEU A 113 -22.41 17.57 6.87
N GLU A 114 -22.93 18.26 5.84
CA GLU A 114 -22.18 19.19 4.97
C GLU A 114 -21.95 20.61 5.56
N LYS A 115 -22.47 20.92 6.75
CA LYS A 115 -22.32 22.26 7.35
C LYS A 115 -21.04 22.38 8.20
N GLY A 116 -19.96 23.00 7.69
CA GLY A 116 -18.78 23.39 8.50
C GLY A 116 -17.45 23.58 7.75
N SER A 117 -16.48 24.20 8.43
CA SER A 117 -15.20 24.72 7.90
C SER A 117 -14.08 23.68 7.69
N GLN A 118 -13.01 24.12 6.97
CA GLN A 118 -11.93 23.41 6.25
C GLN A 118 -11.05 22.35 6.98
N CYS A 119 -10.23 21.62 6.20
CA CYS A 119 -9.59 20.32 6.47
C CYS A 119 -8.15 20.28 7.06
N ILE A 120 -7.80 19.08 7.60
CA ILE A 120 -6.45 18.58 7.96
C ILE A 120 -6.24 17.18 7.33
N GLY A 121 -5.00 16.78 7.02
CA GLY A 121 -4.64 15.38 6.65
C GLY A 121 -4.71 15.01 5.15
N ILE A 122 -5.03 13.75 4.82
CA ILE A 122 -5.14 13.25 3.42
C ILE A 122 -6.35 13.84 2.66
N PHE A 123 -7.24 14.51 3.38
CA PHE A 123 -8.38 15.23 2.83
C PHE A 123 -8.16 16.75 2.82
N LYS A 124 -6.91 17.23 2.93
CA LYS A 124 -6.57 18.67 2.82
C LYS A 124 -7.19 19.34 1.61
N ASP A 125 -7.33 18.60 0.50
CA ASP A 125 -7.91 19.10 -0.75
C ASP A 125 -9.44 19.06 -0.78
N LEU A 126 -10.07 18.43 0.21
CA LEU A 126 -11.51 18.49 0.40
C LEU A 126 -11.84 19.49 1.50
N LEU A 127 -13.02 20.10 1.44
CA LEU A 127 -13.56 20.86 2.55
C LEU A 127 -14.55 19.94 3.28
N VAL A 128 -14.13 19.31 4.37
CA VAL A 128 -15.00 18.45 5.19
C VAL A 128 -15.26 19.07 6.56
N PRO A 129 -16.51 19.05 7.06
CA PRO A 129 -16.84 19.61 8.37
C PRO A 129 -16.13 18.91 9.54
N CYS A 130 -15.96 19.62 10.66
CA CYS A 130 -15.25 19.13 11.85
C CYS A 130 -15.78 17.77 12.34
N ARG A 131 -17.12 17.56 12.36
CA ARG A 131 -17.73 16.29 12.76
C ARG A 131 -17.25 15.11 11.88
N VAL A 132 -17.18 15.32 10.57
CA VAL A 132 -16.69 14.32 9.61
C VAL A 132 -15.21 14.01 9.87
N GLN A 133 -14.40 15.03 10.18
CA GLN A 133 -12.99 14.83 10.53
C GLN A 133 -12.82 14.03 11.82
N THR A 134 -13.61 14.33 12.86
CA THR A 134 -13.58 13.59 14.13
C THR A 134 -13.95 12.12 13.91
N ASN A 135 -15.04 11.85 13.19
CA ASN A 135 -15.46 10.48 12.89
C ASN A 135 -14.42 9.73 12.06
N PHE A 136 -13.81 10.41 11.07
CA PHE A 136 -12.73 9.85 10.29
C PHE A 136 -11.48 9.54 11.12
N ALA A 137 -11.12 10.41 12.06
CA ALA A 137 -10.00 10.16 12.98
C ALA A 137 -10.25 8.95 13.87
N GLU A 138 -11.48 8.79 14.39
CA GLU A 138 -11.87 7.62 15.17
C GLU A 138 -11.90 6.34 14.32
N LEU A 139 -12.37 6.40 13.07
CA LEU A 139 -12.25 5.30 12.09
C LEU A 139 -10.79 4.87 11.87
N CYS A 140 -9.89 5.84 11.67
CA CYS A 140 -8.46 5.56 11.52
C CYS A 140 -7.85 4.91 12.76
N LYS A 141 -8.23 5.40 13.95
CA LYS A 141 -7.80 4.83 15.23
C LYS A 141 -8.34 3.42 15.44
N LEU A 142 -9.59 3.15 15.08
CA LEU A 142 -10.19 1.81 15.13
C LEU A 142 -9.45 0.85 14.18
N ALA A 143 -9.16 1.30 12.96
CA ALA A 143 -8.41 0.54 11.97
C ALA A 143 -7.01 0.18 12.49
N TYR A 144 -6.30 1.16 13.06
CA TYR A 144 -5.01 0.97 13.71
C TYR A 144 -5.08 -0.08 14.83
N LYS A 145 -6.05 0.02 15.74
CA LYS A 145 -6.23 -0.97 16.81
C LYS A 145 -6.49 -2.37 16.25
N GLY A 146 -7.28 -2.49 15.19
CA GLY A 146 -7.56 -3.79 14.58
C GLY A 146 -6.38 -4.43 13.86
N ILE A 147 -5.44 -3.65 13.31
CA ILE A 147 -4.26 -4.17 12.62
C ILE A 147 -3.07 -4.37 13.58
N VAL A 148 -2.80 -3.36 14.41
CA VAL A 148 -1.57 -3.22 15.21
C VAL A 148 -1.78 -3.56 16.69
N GLY A 149 -3.04 -3.64 17.16
CA GLY A 149 -3.40 -3.74 18.58
C GLY A 149 -2.83 -4.93 19.34
N GLU A 150 -3.29 -5.07 20.59
CA GLU A 150 -2.67 -5.94 21.60
C GLU A 150 -2.71 -7.43 21.28
N SER A 151 -3.63 -7.87 20.42
CA SER A 151 -3.62 -9.23 19.90
C SER A 151 -2.58 -9.38 18.79
N ASN A 152 -1.78 -10.44 18.82
CA ASN A 152 -0.95 -10.89 17.69
C ASN A 152 -1.78 -11.33 16.45
N GLN A 153 -3.07 -10.99 16.40
CA GLN A 153 -4.01 -11.32 15.33
C GLN A 153 -4.72 -10.06 14.85
N VAL A 154 -4.95 -10.00 13.54
CA VAL A 154 -5.72 -8.93 12.91
C VAL A 154 -7.20 -9.09 13.27
N GLN A 155 -7.78 -8.08 13.90
CA GLN A 155 -9.21 -7.98 14.15
C GLN A 155 -9.91 -7.36 12.93
N LEU A 156 -10.83 -8.13 12.33
CA LEU A 156 -11.62 -7.71 11.17
C LEU A 156 -13.06 -7.32 11.52
N ILE A 157 -13.55 -7.77 12.67
CA ILE A 157 -14.93 -7.59 13.12
C ILE A 157 -14.90 -6.85 14.45
N PHE A 158 -15.65 -5.76 14.52
CA PHE A 158 -15.78 -4.88 15.68
C PHE A 158 -17.23 -4.91 16.17
N LYS A 159 -17.43 -5.12 17.47
CA LYS A 159 -18.76 -5.06 18.08
C LYS A 159 -19.18 -3.61 18.27
N GLU A 160 -20.48 -3.37 18.33
CA GLU A 160 -21.06 -2.06 18.66
C GLU A 160 -20.42 -1.44 19.92
N SER A 161 -20.16 -2.26 20.95
CA SER A 161 -19.55 -1.82 22.22
C SER A 161 -18.10 -1.33 22.09
N GLU A 162 -17.43 -1.64 20.99
CA GLU A 162 -16.05 -1.22 20.70
C GLU A 162 -16.01 0.10 19.91
N LEU A 163 -17.17 0.56 19.42
CA LEU A 163 -17.29 1.80 18.66
C LEU A 163 -17.54 3.00 19.60
N PRO A 164 -17.08 4.20 19.25
CA PRO A 164 -17.45 5.43 19.94
C PRO A 164 -18.97 5.64 19.99
N ALA A 165 -19.45 6.38 20.99
CA ALA A 165 -20.85 6.84 20.99
C ALA A 165 -21.11 7.77 19.80
N ASP A 166 -22.29 7.65 19.17
CA ASP A 166 -22.69 8.39 17.96
C ASP A 166 -21.73 8.23 16.77
N PHE A 167 -21.06 7.07 16.69
CA PHE A 167 -20.11 6.75 15.63
C PHE A 167 -20.79 6.67 14.26
N ASP A 168 -20.36 7.55 13.36
CA ASP A 168 -20.68 7.48 11.94
C ASP A 168 -19.48 6.88 11.21
N ASN A 169 -19.70 5.76 10.51
CA ASN A 169 -18.65 5.06 9.79
C ASN A 169 -18.30 5.71 8.44
N LEU A 170 -18.97 6.79 8.06
CA LEU A 170 -18.75 7.59 6.84
C LEU A 170 -18.81 6.77 5.54
N GLY A 171 -19.54 5.65 5.56
CA GLY A 171 -19.65 4.72 4.43
C GLY A 171 -18.41 3.84 4.22
N PHE A 172 -17.49 3.77 5.19
CA PHE A 172 -16.28 2.94 5.10
C PHE A 172 -16.39 1.59 5.81
N MET A 173 -17.49 1.33 6.50
CA MET A 173 -17.77 0.06 7.14
C MET A 173 -19.14 -0.47 6.71
N ASP A 174 -19.23 -1.79 6.68
CA ASP A 174 -20.50 -2.51 6.61
C ASP A 174 -20.92 -2.94 8.02
N SER A 175 -22.22 -3.05 8.24
CA SER A 175 -22.82 -3.36 9.54
C SER A 175 -23.75 -4.56 9.39
N VAL A 176 -23.44 -5.64 10.10
CA VAL A 176 -24.27 -6.84 10.17
C VAL A 176 -24.96 -6.88 11.52
N THR A 177 -26.28 -6.82 11.49
CA THR A 177 -27.13 -6.94 12.68
C THR A 177 -27.75 -8.32 12.76
N GLU A 178 -27.42 -9.05 13.82
CA GLU A 178 -27.95 -10.37 14.10
C GLU A 178 -28.96 -10.32 15.25
N LEU A 179 -30.09 -10.98 15.07
CA LEU A 179 -31.17 -11.06 16.06
C LEU A 179 -31.10 -12.40 16.81
N TYR A 180 -30.81 -12.33 18.10
CA TYR A 180 -30.75 -13.50 18.97
C TYR A 180 -31.93 -13.52 19.95
N VAL A 181 -32.62 -14.66 20.04
CA VAL A 181 -33.77 -14.85 20.96
C VAL A 181 -33.39 -14.59 22.43
N THR A 182 -32.16 -14.92 22.82
CA THR A 182 -31.68 -14.83 24.22
C THR A 182 -30.75 -13.66 24.49
N ARG A 183 -30.13 -13.08 23.46
CA ARG A 183 -29.12 -12.02 23.58
C ARG A 183 -29.59 -10.68 22.99
N GLY A 184 -30.79 -10.63 22.44
CA GLY A 184 -31.30 -9.45 21.76
C GLY A 184 -30.56 -9.19 20.44
N THR A 185 -30.56 -7.94 20.03
CA THR A 185 -29.91 -7.47 18.80
C THR A 185 -28.42 -7.27 19.03
N VAL A 186 -27.58 -7.93 18.24
CA VAL A 186 -26.12 -7.76 18.26
C VAL A 186 -25.68 -7.22 16.91
N SER A 187 -25.07 -6.04 16.91
CA SER A 187 -24.49 -5.43 15.72
C SER A 187 -22.97 -5.63 15.70
N SER A 188 -22.46 -6.01 14.55
CA SER A 188 -21.04 -6.15 14.25
C SER A 188 -20.69 -5.38 12.99
N HIS A 189 -19.46 -4.87 12.94
CA HIS A 189 -19.01 -3.96 11.90
C HIS A 189 -17.68 -4.42 11.35
N ASN A 190 -17.48 -4.24 10.05
CA ASN A 190 -16.20 -4.50 9.39
C ASN A 190 -15.93 -3.42 8.35
N PHE A 191 -14.65 -3.09 8.14
CA PHE A 191 -14.29 -2.23 7.02
C PHE A 191 -14.72 -2.87 5.70
N LEU A 192 -15.06 -2.05 4.70
CA LEU A 192 -15.44 -2.54 3.36
C LEU A 192 -14.41 -3.48 2.75
N HIS A 193 -13.13 -3.28 3.10
CA HIS A 193 -12.05 -4.18 2.73
C HIS A 193 -10.87 -4.09 3.72
N LEU A 194 -10.11 -5.18 3.86
CA LEU A 194 -8.90 -5.20 4.69
C LEU A 194 -7.92 -4.09 4.29
N THR A 195 -7.72 -3.84 2.99
CA THR A 195 -6.79 -2.79 2.54
C THR A 195 -7.25 -1.38 2.89
N PHE A 196 -8.55 -1.14 3.06
CA PHE A 196 -9.01 0.12 3.66
C PHE A 196 -8.63 0.22 5.13
N GLN A 197 -8.77 -0.87 5.88
CA GLN A 197 -8.35 -0.93 7.27
C GLN A 197 -6.83 -0.71 7.39
N GLU A 198 -6.02 -1.31 6.53
CA GLU A 198 -4.56 -1.11 6.48
C GLU A 198 -4.20 0.33 6.11
N PHE A 199 -4.90 0.92 5.12
CA PHE A 199 -4.71 2.31 4.71
C PHE A 199 -5.04 3.28 5.85
N PHE A 200 -6.18 3.11 6.52
CA PHE A 200 -6.58 3.97 7.63
C PHE A 200 -5.71 3.78 8.88
N ALA A 201 -5.19 2.57 9.11
CA ALA A 201 -4.16 2.35 10.11
C ALA A 201 -2.90 3.20 9.81
N ALA A 202 -2.45 3.23 8.55
CA ALA A 202 -1.33 4.06 8.14
C ALA A 202 -1.61 5.56 8.28
N VAL A 203 -2.84 6.01 7.96
CA VAL A 203 -3.27 7.39 8.18
C VAL A 203 -3.19 7.74 9.66
N HIS A 204 -3.64 6.88 10.57
CA HIS A 204 -3.52 7.12 12.01
C HIS A 204 -2.05 7.23 12.45
N ILE A 205 -1.20 6.29 12.01
CA ILE A 205 0.23 6.31 12.35
C ILE A 205 0.90 7.58 11.83
N SER A 206 0.50 8.08 10.65
CA SER A 206 1.06 9.33 10.08
C SER A 206 0.81 10.58 10.93
N THR A 207 -0.16 10.53 11.85
CA THR A 207 -0.45 11.62 12.79
C THR A 207 0.33 11.52 14.10
N MET A 208 1.03 10.41 14.35
CA MET A 208 1.86 10.20 15.53
C MET A 208 3.18 10.97 15.43
N SER A 209 3.95 11.01 16.52
CA SER A 209 5.28 11.60 16.51
C SER A 209 6.21 10.85 15.54
N PRO A 210 7.23 11.50 14.96
CA PRO A 210 8.21 10.83 14.11
C PRO A 210 8.87 9.60 14.76
N ALA A 211 9.16 9.69 16.07
CA ALA A 211 9.72 8.58 16.83
C ALA A 211 8.75 7.37 16.89
N ASP A 212 7.45 7.61 17.11
CA ASP A 212 6.46 6.53 17.14
C ASP A 212 6.25 5.91 15.74
N GLN A 213 6.26 6.73 14.69
CA GLN A 213 6.21 6.25 13.30
C GLN A 213 7.38 5.29 13.00
N LEU A 214 8.58 5.65 13.47
CA LEU A 214 9.78 4.84 13.28
C LEU A 214 9.67 3.47 13.96
N VAL A 215 9.09 3.39 15.16
CA VAL A 215 8.86 2.11 15.87
C VAL A 215 8.05 1.14 15.02
N HIS A 216 7.10 1.62 14.21
CA HIS A 216 6.35 0.76 13.30
C HIS A 216 7.20 0.25 12.14
N PHE A 217 8.03 1.11 11.53
CA PHE A 217 8.96 0.68 10.49
C PHE A 217 9.99 -0.33 11.00
N GLN A 218 10.41 -0.25 12.26
CA GLN A 218 11.33 -1.22 12.87
C GLN A 218 10.71 -2.62 13.08
N LYS A 219 9.37 -2.72 13.14
CA LYS A 219 8.64 -3.99 13.30
C LYS A 219 8.30 -4.67 11.96
N HIS A 220 8.94 -4.26 10.87
CA HIS A 220 8.60 -4.74 9.52
C HIS A 220 8.82 -6.24 9.30
N GLU A 221 9.71 -6.87 10.07
CA GLU A 221 10.08 -8.30 9.93
C GLU A 221 8.90 -9.27 10.13
N ASP A 222 7.85 -8.87 10.85
CA ASP A 222 6.61 -9.64 11.03
C ASP A 222 5.84 -9.81 9.70
N GLY A 223 6.11 -8.98 8.68
CA GLY A 223 5.42 -9.01 7.39
C GLY A 223 3.95 -8.55 7.44
N ARG A 224 3.30 -8.69 8.61
CA ARG A 224 1.91 -8.28 8.91
C ARG A 224 1.65 -6.81 8.58
N LEU A 225 2.63 -5.94 8.80
CA LEU A 225 2.48 -4.50 8.58
C LEU A 225 2.92 -4.07 7.18
N ASN A 226 3.27 -4.97 6.26
CA ASN A 226 3.87 -4.60 4.97
C ASN A 226 3.03 -3.60 4.17
N VAL A 227 1.72 -3.83 4.08
CA VAL A 227 0.79 -2.94 3.37
C VAL A 227 0.63 -1.61 4.12
N VAL A 228 0.51 -1.64 5.45
CA VAL A 228 0.44 -0.45 6.31
C VAL A 228 1.67 0.43 6.15
N LEU A 229 2.87 -0.16 6.25
CA LEU A 229 4.14 0.56 6.14
C LEU A 229 4.36 1.13 4.74
N ARG A 230 3.89 0.43 3.70
CA ARG A 230 3.89 0.94 2.34
C ARG A 230 3.01 2.20 2.20
N PHE A 231 1.80 2.17 2.74
CA PHE A 231 0.94 3.37 2.78
C PHE A 231 1.54 4.48 3.62
N LEU A 232 2.10 4.15 4.79
CA LEU A 232 2.71 5.11 5.69
C LEU A 232 3.86 5.84 4.99
N ALA A 233 4.73 5.11 4.27
CA ALA A 233 5.81 5.69 3.48
C ALA A 233 5.30 6.68 2.42
N GLY A 234 4.22 6.34 1.72
CA GLY A 234 3.60 7.22 0.73
C GLY A 234 2.97 8.49 1.34
N ILE A 235 2.36 8.37 2.52
CA ILE A 235 1.70 9.47 3.24
C ILE A 235 2.74 10.42 3.86
N THR A 236 3.72 9.90 4.59
CA THR A 236 4.70 10.71 5.34
C THR A 236 5.91 11.09 4.51
N LYS A 237 6.05 10.52 3.31
CA LYS A 237 7.24 10.69 2.46
C LYS A 237 8.54 10.29 3.19
N LEU A 238 8.42 9.34 4.13
CA LEU A 238 9.52 8.87 4.98
C LEU A 238 10.19 9.99 5.82
N SER A 239 9.48 11.09 6.10
CA SER A 239 10.03 12.23 6.82
C SER A 239 10.51 11.92 8.24
N CYS A 240 9.98 10.84 8.86
CA CYS A 240 10.36 10.40 10.20
C CYS A 240 11.84 9.99 10.32
N PHE A 241 12.46 9.56 9.22
CA PHE A 241 13.88 9.19 9.19
C PHE A 241 14.79 10.43 9.16
N SER A 242 14.33 11.51 8.50
CA SER A 242 15.08 12.77 8.42
C SER A 242 15.11 13.51 9.77
N SER A 243 14.01 13.49 10.52
CA SER A 243 13.91 14.19 11.82
C SER A 243 14.77 13.59 12.92
N GLU A 244 14.98 12.28 12.90
CA GLU A 244 15.79 11.57 13.89
C GLU A 244 17.29 11.54 13.55
N GLY A 245 17.70 12.15 12.42
CA GLY A 245 19.11 12.29 12.04
C GLY A 245 19.83 10.96 11.72
N ALA A 246 19.07 9.90 11.45
CA ALA A 246 19.57 8.55 11.23
C ALA A 246 19.17 8.01 9.85
N SER A 247 19.94 7.05 9.34
CA SER A 247 19.67 6.43 8.04
C SER A 247 18.59 5.34 8.17
N ILE A 248 17.64 5.32 7.25
CA ILE A 248 16.59 4.28 7.16
C ILE A 248 17.14 2.85 7.19
N THR A 249 18.32 2.62 6.61
CA THR A 249 18.95 1.30 6.56
C THR A 249 19.56 0.93 7.91
N SER A 250 20.16 1.89 8.61
CA SER A 250 20.68 1.71 9.96
C SER A 250 19.61 1.47 11.03
N GLN A 251 18.38 1.93 10.79
CA GLN A 251 17.30 1.79 11.76
C GLN A 251 16.40 0.57 11.51
N CYS A 252 16.23 0.16 10.26
CA CYS A 252 15.28 -0.89 9.90
C CYS A 252 15.92 -2.16 9.34
N PHE A 253 17.13 -2.12 8.77
CA PHE A 253 17.67 -3.23 7.96
C PHE A 253 19.06 -3.72 8.42
N THR A 254 19.31 -3.74 9.73
CA THR A 254 20.62 -3.98 10.37
C THR A 254 21.19 -5.41 10.26
N GLY A 255 20.59 -6.31 9.49
CA GLY A 255 20.97 -7.72 9.39
C GLY A 255 21.98 -8.10 8.29
N GLY A 256 22.44 -7.15 7.46
CA GLY A 256 23.47 -7.43 6.46
C GLY A 256 24.86 -7.12 6.98
N HIS A 257 25.74 -8.11 7.13
CA HIS A 257 27.17 -7.85 7.26
C HIS A 257 27.61 -6.91 6.14
N TYR A 258 28.04 -5.69 6.49
CA TYR A 258 28.68 -4.77 5.56
C TYR A 258 29.96 -5.46 5.08
N SER A 259 29.97 -5.95 3.84
CA SER A 259 31.22 -6.29 3.18
C SER A 259 31.97 -4.99 2.89
N HIS A 260 33.29 -5.05 2.75
CA HIS A 260 34.12 -3.91 2.35
C HIS A 260 33.79 -3.33 0.96
N GLU A 261 32.75 -3.81 0.27
CA GLU A 261 32.43 -3.50 -1.14
C GLU A 261 31.18 -2.62 -1.33
N CYS A 262 30.32 -2.42 -0.32
CA CYS A 262 29.10 -1.61 -0.46
C CYS A 262 28.78 -0.81 0.80
N ASP A 263 28.20 0.38 0.63
CA ASP A 263 27.87 1.29 1.74
C ASP A 263 26.50 0.96 2.38
N ILE A 264 25.55 0.43 1.59
CA ILE A 264 24.16 0.20 2.01
C ILE A 264 23.61 -1.10 1.41
N ALA A 265 22.88 -1.89 2.21
CA ALA A 265 22.03 -2.98 1.72
C ALA A 265 20.55 -2.58 1.75
N VAL A 266 19.83 -2.81 0.66
CA VAL A 266 18.38 -2.56 0.55
C VAL A 266 17.66 -3.82 0.04
N ASN A 267 16.39 -4.00 0.43
CA ASN A 267 15.54 -5.09 -0.06
C ASN A 267 14.33 -4.57 -0.85
N SER A 268 13.52 -5.47 -1.41
CA SER A 268 12.32 -5.12 -2.18
C SER A 268 11.32 -4.26 -1.40
N GLN A 269 11.19 -4.50 -0.09
CA GLN A 269 10.28 -3.76 0.76
C GLN A 269 10.69 -2.29 0.91
N LEU A 270 11.95 -2.01 1.21
CA LEU A 270 12.47 -0.63 1.28
C LEU A 270 12.37 0.08 -0.07
N VAL A 271 12.66 -0.63 -1.17
CA VAL A 271 12.50 -0.09 -2.53
C VAL A 271 11.05 0.32 -2.80
N ASN A 272 10.08 -0.51 -2.40
CA ASN A 272 8.67 -0.15 -2.52
C ASN A 272 8.27 1.05 -1.65
N TRP A 273 8.81 1.16 -0.43
CA TRP A 273 8.58 2.33 0.42
C TRP A 273 9.10 3.61 -0.24
N MET A 274 10.33 3.57 -0.76
CA MET A 274 10.92 4.70 -1.49
C MET A 274 10.10 5.05 -2.74
N PHE A 275 9.63 4.05 -3.49
CA PHE A 275 8.75 4.27 -4.64
C PHE A 275 7.45 4.98 -4.24
N GLU A 276 6.78 4.59 -3.15
CA GLU A 276 5.54 5.25 -2.70
C GLU A 276 5.73 6.74 -2.35
N THR A 277 6.95 7.15 -1.98
CA THR A 277 7.24 8.57 -1.77
C THR A 277 7.13 9.39 -3.05
N GLN A 278 7.38 8.79 -4.23
CA GLN A 278 7.58 9.48 -5.51
C GLN A 278 8.66 10.58 -5.42
N SER A 279 9.65 10.41 -4.54
CA SER A 279 10.77 11.34 -4.43
C SER A 279 11.55 11.37 -5.74
N LYS A 280 11.94 12.59 -6.16
CA LYS A 280 12.86 12.81 -7.28
C LYS A 280 14.33 12.70 -6.88
N ASN A 281 14.60 12.62 -5.58
CA ASN A 281 15.92 12.41 -5.01
C ASN A 281 15.83 11.26 -4.00
N VAL A 282 15.95 10.04 -4.50
CA VAL A 282 15.91 8.82 -3.69
C VAL A 282 17.15 8.73 -2.79
N SER A 283 18.30 9.26 -3.22
CA SER A 283 19.52 9.30 -2.42
C SER A 283 19.34 10.06 -1.09
N ALA A 284 18.58 11.16 -1.10
CA ALA A 284 18.27 11.91 0.10
C ALA A 284 17.45 11.10 1.13
N LEU A 285 16.61 10.17 0.68
CA LEU A 285 15.82 9.31 1.58
C LEU A 285 16.68 8.34 2.39
N LEU A 286 17.84 7.96 1.85
CA LEU A 286 18.75 7.03 2.51
C LEU A 286 19.53 7.69 3.65
N ASN A 287 19.60 9.04 3.68
CA ASN A 287 20.18 9.84 4.76
C ASN A 287 21.54 9.31 5.26
N VAL A 288 22.41 8.88 4.35
CA VAL A 288 23.75 8.37 4.68
C VAL A 288 24.76 9.52 4.62
N LYS A 289 25.55 9.68 5.68
CA LYS A 289 26.60 10.70 5.77
C LYS A 289 27.66 10.41 4.69
N HIS A 290 27.75 11.30 3.71
CA HIS A 290 28.70 11.19 2.61
C HIS A 290 30.16 11.12 3.10
N GLY A 291 30.89 10.09 2.66
CA GLY A 291 32.32 10.18 2.39
C GLY A 291 32.57 10.81 1.01
N THR A 292 33.82 11.06 0.64
CA THR A 292 34.22 11.74 -0.61
C THR A 292 33.97 10.94 -1.90
N GLY A 293 33.18 9.86 -1.87
CA GLY A 293 32.89 8.97 -3.00
C GLY A 293 31.39 8.75 -3.25
N PRO A 294 31.03 8.19 -4.41
CA PRO A 294 29.64 7.83 -4.73
C PRO A 294 29.16 6.71 -3.82
N LEU A 295 27.97 6.89 -3.23
CA LEU A 295 27.33 5.90 -2.36
C LEU A 295 26.99 4.63 -3.17
N THR A 296 27.48 3.47 -2.73
CA THR A 296 27.21 2.18 -3.39
C THR A 296 26.13 1.41 -2.64
N ILE A 297 25.02 1.13 -3.34
CA ILE A 297 23.85 0.43 -2.81
C ILE A 297 23.84 -1.01 -3.35
N LYS A 298 23.88 -2.00 -2.45
CA LYS A 298 23.60 -3.39 -2.77
C LYS A 298 22.12 -3.68 -2.63
N PHE A 299 21.45 -3.99 -3.74
CA PHE A 299 20.10 -4.53 -3.69
C PHE A 299 20.17 -6.04 -3.45
N LYS A 300 19.57 -6.49 -2.34
CA LYS A 300 19.32 -7.90 -2.07
C LYS A 300 17.87 -8.20 -2.45
N GLY A 301 17.72 -9.00 -3.50
CA GLY A 301 16.43 -9.56 -3.87
C GLY A 301 15.84 -10.44 -2.77
N GLY A 302 14.61 -10.90 -3.00
CA GLY A 302 14.01 -11.96 -2.20
C GLY A 302 13.63 -13.12 -3.11
N MET A 303 13.43 -14.30 -2.54
CA MET A 303 13.08 -15.52 -3.30
C MET A 303 11.83 -15.40 -4.18
N SER A 304 10.97 -14.41 -3.95
CA SER A 304 9.75 -14.16 -4.73
C SER A 304 9.49 -12.66 -4.89
N MET A 305 10.22 -12.02 -5.81
CA MET A 305 9.92 -10.65 -6.23
C MET A 305 8.73 -10.61 -7.19
N LEU A 306 7.86 -9.62 -7.00
CA LEU A 306 6.73 -9.36 -7.89
C LEU A 306 7.15 -8.39 -9.01
N PRO A 307 6.44 -8.36 -10.15
CA PRO A 307 6.62 -7.36 -11.21
C PRO A 307 6.76 -5.92 -10.70
N MET A 308 5.97 -5.55 -9.69
CA MET A 308 6.02 -4.22 -9.10
C MET A 308 7.34 -3.93 -8.36
N ASP A 309 8.00 -4.93 -7.79
CA ASP A 309 9.26 -4.74 -7.09
C ASP A 309 10.39 -4.37 -8.06
N TYR A 310 10.41 -5.00 -9.23
CA TYR A 310 11.33 -4.68 -10.33
C TYR A 310 11.10 -3.26 -10.87
N TYR A 311 9.83 -2.88 -11.01
CA TYR A 311 9.49 -1.53 -11.46
C TYR A 311 9.93 -0.47 -10.44
N SER A 312 9.61 -0.68 -9.15
CA SER A 312 10.03 0.20 -8.06
C SER A 312 11.56 0.30 -7.99
N LEU A 313 12.28 -0.81 -8.20
CA LEU A 313 13.74 -0.83 -8.25
C LEU A 313 14.27 0.02 -9.40
N GLY A 314 13.74 -0.16 -10.61
CA GLY A 314 14.09 0.66 -11.77
C GLY A 314 13.87 2.16 -11.52
N TYR A 315 12.71 2.51 -10.95
CA TYR A 315 12.40 3.89 -10.57
C TYR A 315 13.41 4.44 -9.56
N CYS A 316 13.72 3.68 -8.52
CA CYS A 316 14.68 4.09 -7.48
C CYS A 316 16.10 4.27 -8.02
N ILE A 317 16.53 3.42 -8.95
CA ILE A 317 17.82 3.55 -9.63
C ILE A 317 17.86 4.85 -10.44
N ALA A 318 16.83 5.11 -11.25
CA ALA A 318 16.79 6.31 -12.09
C ALA A 318 16.81 7.60 -11.28
N HIS A 319 16.05 7.66 -10.18
CA HIS A 319 15.89 8.86 -9.36
C HIS A 319 16.92 8.98 -8.22
N SER A 320 18.04 8.25 -8.31
CA SER A 320 19.12 8.25 -7.33
C SER A 320 20.41 8.78 -7.95
N GLU A 321 21.23 9.47 -7.18
CA GLU A 321 22.61 9.83 -7.54
C GLU A 321 23.61 8.75 -7.10
N CYS A 322 23.12 7.65 -6.53
CA CYS A 322 23.94 6.55 -6.03
C CYS A 322 24.34 5.58 -7.13
N GLN A 323 25.39 4.82 -6.86
CA GLN A 323 25.77 3.66 -7.64
C GLN A 323 25.03 2.44 -7.11
N TRP A 324 24.43 1.67 -8.01
CA TRP A 324 23.68 0.47 -7.64
C TRP A 324 24.42 -0.78 -8.09
N VAL A 325 24.50 -1.75 -7.18
CA VAL A 325 25.05 -3.08 -7.40
C VAL A 325 23.91 -4.07 -7.16
N LEU A 326 23.60 -4.84 -8.21
CA LEU A 326 22.52 -5.82 -8.15
C LEU A 326 23.12 -7.20 -7.88
N ASP A 327 22.66 -7.83 -6.80
CA ASP A 327 23.02 -9.21 -6.49
C ASP A 327 22.19 -10.15 -7.37
N MET A 328 22.78 -10.67 -8.44
CA MET A 328 22.11 -11.52 -9.42
C MET A 328 21.77 -12.90 -8.84
N CYS A 329 22.50 -13.35 -7.81
CA CYS A 329 22.17 -14.57 -7.11
C CYS A 329 20.84 -14.49 -6.40
N GLU A 330 20.41 -13.31 -5.93
CA GLU A 330 19.12 -13.12 -5.25
C GLU A 330 17.98 -12.73 -6.21
N LEU A 331 18.28 -12.58 -7.51
CA LEU A 331 17.33 -12.22 -8.56
C LEU A 331 16.85 -13.47 -9.35
N HIS A 332 16.53 -14.54 -8.63
CA HIS A 332 16.18 -15.86 -9.21
C HIS A 332 15.00 -15.84 -10.21
N THR A 333 14.11 -14.86 -10.09
CA THR A 333 12.91 -14.71 -10.94
C THR A 333 13.11 -13.68 -12.07
N LEU A 334 14.33 -13.16 -12.24
CA LEU A 334 14.64 -12.21 -13.29
C LEU A 334 14.64 -12.90 -14.65
N ASP A 335 13.56 -12.73 -15.38
CA ASP A 335 13.44 -13.09 -16.78
C ASP A 335 13.39 -11.85 -17.68
N ARG A 336 13.16 -12.06 -18.98
CA ARG A 336 13.06 -10.98 -19.95
C ARG A 336 11.93 -9.99 -19.61
N GLU A 337 10.78 -10.47 -19.15
CA GLU A 337 9.64 -9.62 -18.81
C GLU A 337 9.98 -8.74 -17.60
N MET A 338 10.61 -9.30 -16.57
CA MET A 338 11.05 -8.54 -15.40
C MET A 338 12.13 -7.51 -15.73
N ILE A 339 13.05 -7.82 -16.66
CA ILE A 339 14.02 -6.85 -17.18
C ILE A 339 13.31 -5.70 -17.89
N GLU A 340 12.35 -5.99 -18.77
CA GLU A 340 11.56 -4.96 -19.46
C GLU A 340 10.81 -4.07 -18.45
N ILE A 341 10.25 -4.64 -17.39
CA ILE A 341 9.57 -3.90 -16.32
C ILE A 341 10.54 -3.01 -15.53
N LEU A 342 11.73 -3.53 -15.19
CA LEU A 342 12.77 -2.77 -14.51
C LEU A 342 13.24 -1.58 -15.37
N VAL A 343 13.49 -1.82 -16.66
CA VAL A 343 13.88 -0.77 -17.61
C VAL A 343 12.77 0.27 -17.75
N ASN A 344 11.51 -0.14 -17.88
CA ASN A 344 10.38 0.77 -17.91
C ASN A 344 10.29 1.66 -16.66
N GLY A 345 10.59 1.10 -15.47
CA GLY A 345 10.68 1.88 -14.23
C GLY A 345 11.79 2.92 -14.27
N ALA A 346 12.93 2.59 -14.88
CA ALA A 346 14.09 3.49 -15.02
C ALA A 346 13.92 4.55 -16.14
N GLU A 347 13.11 4.28 -17.16
CA GLU A 347 12.87 5.17 -18.31
C GLU A 347 11.95 6.35 -18.02
N LEU A 348 11.29 6.39 -16.86
CA LEU A 348 10.66 7.60 -16.31
C LEU A 348 11.76 8.63 -15.98
N ARG A 349 12.21 9.37 -17.01
CA ARG A 349 13.33 10.31 -16.95
C ARG A 349 13.27 11.27 -15.75
N SER A 350 14.28 11.21 -14.89
CA SER A 350 14.79 12.33 -14.09
C SER A 350 16.08 12.89 -14.69
N ASP A 351 16.38 14.16 -14.40
CA ASP A 351 17.67 14.79 -14.76
C ASP A 351 18.85 14.26 -13.90
N THR A 352 18.55 13.51 -12.84
CA THR A 352 19.49 12.74 -12.03
C THR A 352 19.66 11.36 -12.67
N CYS A 353 20.89 10.88 -12.83
CA CYS A 353 21.18 9.62 -13.53
C CYS A 353 21.98 8.69 -12.63
N GLY A 354 21.27 7.90 -11.83
CA GLY A 354 21.85 6.78 -11.09
C GLY A 354 22.39 5.74 -12.06
N ARG A 355 23.47 5.06 -11.68
CA ARG A 355 24.13 4.09 -12.56
C ARG A 355 24.21 2.74 -11.89
N VAL A 356 23.78 1.71 -12.61
CA VAL A 356 24.14 0.33 -12.26
C VAL A 356 25.60 0.15 -12.65
N VAL A 357 26.47 -0.08 -11.67
CA VAL A 357 27.93 -0.13 -11.88
C VAL A 357 28.51 -1.53 -11.74
N GLY A 358 27.71 -2.50 -11.30
CA GLY A 358 28.16 -3.87 -11.13
C GLY A 358 27.02 -4.84 -10.90
N PHE A 359 27.30 -6.09 -11.22
CA PHE A 359 26.50 -7.25 -10.89
C PHE A 359 27.37 -8.16 -10.03
N ILE A 360 26.86 -8.60 -8.88
CA ILE A 360 27.54 -9.62 -8.05
C ILE A 360 26.81 -10.95 -8.29
N GLY A 361 27.59 -12.01 -8.47
CA GLY A 361 27.12 -13.39 -8.64
C GLY A 361 27.94 -14.33 -7.77
#